data_AF-A0AAV7CYQ8-F1
#
_entry.id   AF-A0AAV7CYQ8-F1
#
_cell.length_a   1.000
_cell.length_b   1.000
_cell.length_c   1.000
_cell.angle_alpha   90.00
_cell.angle_beta   90.00
_cell.angle_gamma   90.00
#
_symmetry.space_group_name_H-M   'P 1'
#
loop_
_entity.id
_entity.type
_entity.pdbx_description
1 polymer ?
#
loop_
_entity_poly.entity_id
_entity_poly.type
_entity_poly.pdbx_seq_one_letter_code
_entity_poly.pdbx_strand_id
1 'polypeptide(L)'
;MKHLNLSFAACGFLGIYHLGAASALIKHGQKLLNTVKVFAGASAGSLVATVLLTAPDKIEESKDFLYAFSEDFRKRFPGVVKPRYDFMKYLREGIEAILPAQAHEIAEKRLYVSITNSKSIENCLVSSFASREELIKRRLITSEKVLHFFIDTTIRTFIKKTVCETNFLGDHEHGESCFLQSKNF
;
A
#
# COMPACT_ATOMS: atom_id res chain seq x y z
N MET A 1 11.82 -25.18 17.88
CA MET A 1 12.24 -24.17 16.88
C MET A 1 11.60 -22.84 17.26
N LYS A 2 12.32 -21.72 17.13
CA LYS A 2 11.77 -20.38 17.44
C LYS A 2 10.68 -20.03 16.43
N HIS A 3 9.54 -19.55 16.92
CA HIS A 3 8.46 -19.05 16.07
C HIS A 3 8.90 -17.74 15.41
N LEU A 4 8.71 -17.63 14.09
CA LEU A 4 8.99 -16.40 13.36
C LEU A 4 7.69 -15.65 13.03
N ASN A 5 7.76 -14.33 13.11
CA ASN A 5 6.72 -13.43 12.63
C ASN A 5 7.30 -12.62 11.48
N LEU A 6 6.55 -12.49 10.39
CA LEU A 6 6.93 -11.72 9.21
C LEU A 6 6.04 -10.48 9.10
N SER A 7 6.61 -9.30 8.90
CA SER A 7 5.86 -8.05 8.80
C SER A 7 6.25 -7.26 7.56
N PHE A 8 5.25 -6.65 6.90
CA PHE A 8 5.42 -5.76 5.76
C PHE A 8 4.94 -4.35 6.10
N ALA A 9 5.80 -3.36 5.92
CA ALA A 9 5.51 -1.97 6.26
C ALA A 9 4.50 -1.32 5.29
N ALA A 10 3.95 -0.16 5.69
CA ALA A 10 3.17 0.67 4.78
C ALA A 10 4.09 1.36 3.77
N CYS A 11 3.77 1.27 2.48
CA CYS A 11 4.62 1.81 1.42
C CYS A 11 3.87 2.36 0.20
N GLY A 12 2.52 2.40 0.24
CA GLY A 12 1.71 2.90 -0.88
C GLY A 12 2.03 2.18 -2.19
N PHE A 13 2.31 2.95 -3.26
CA PHE A 13 2.68 2.39 -4.58
C PHE A 13 4.04 1.69 -4.63
N LEU A 14 4.89 1.85 -3.60
CA LEU A 14 6.11 1.05 -3.44
C LEU A 14 5.80 -0.39 -2.98
N GLY A 15 4.53 -0.80 -2.93
CA GLY A 15 4.11 -2.18 -2.69
C GLY A 15 4.76 -3.20 -3.63
N ILE A 16 5.26 -2.76 -4.79
CA ILE A 16 6.00 -3.60 -5.74
C ILE A 16 7.28 -4.19 -5.13
N TYR A 17 7.94 -3.45 -4.24
CA TYR A 17 9.13 -3.95 -3.54
C TYR A 17 8.76 -5.05 -2.54
N HIS A 18 7.61 -4.93 -1.88
CA HIS A 18 7.11 -5.99 -1.00
C HIS A 18 6.69 -7.23 -1.79
N LEU A 19 6.06 -7.09 -2.96
CA LEU A 19 5.75 -8.21 -3.85
C LEU A 19 7.03 -8.89 -4.36
N GLY A 20 8.06 -8.13 -4.74
CA GLY A 20 9.35 -8.68 -5.12
C GLY A 20 10.03 -9.44 -3.97
N ALA A 21 9.99 -8.89 -2.75
CA ALA A 21 10.49 -9.57 -1.57
C ALA A 21 9.70 -10.86 -1.26
N ALA A 22 8.37 -10.84 -1.39
CA ALA A 22 7.51 -12.00 -1.22
C ALA A 22 7.81 -13.09 -2.27
N SER A 23 7.99 -12.71 -3.54
CA SER A 23 8.38 -13.63 -4.62
C SER A 23 9.74 -14.29 -4.34
N ALA A 24 10.73 -13.51 -3.88
CA ALA A 24 12.02 -14.04 -3.45
C ALA A 24 11.91 -14.99 -2.24
N LEU A 25 11.06 -14.68 -1.26
CA LEU A 25 10.81 -15.52 -0.10
C LEU A 25 10.16 -16.86 -0.49
N ILE A 26 9.23 -16.85 -1.44
CA ILE A 26 8.62 -18.09 -1.96
C ILE A 26 9.68 -18.92 -2.68
N LYS A 27 10.47 -18.30 -3.56
CA LYS A 27 11.45 -19.00 -4.40
C LYS A 27 12.64 -19.55 -3.63
N HIS A 28 13.16 -18.81 -2.66
CA HIS A 28 14.42 -19.13 -1.97
C HIS A 28 14.25 -19.39 -0.47
N GLY A 29 13.16 -18.91 0.12
CA GLY A 29 12.93 -18.88 1.56
C GLY A 29 11.86 -19.86 2.06
N GLN A 30 11.48 -20.89 1.30
CA GLN A 30 10.39 -21.80 1.69
C GLN A 30 10.57 -22.42 3.09
N LYS A 31 11.82 -22.79 3.44
CA LYS A 31 12.14 -23.29 4.80
C LYS A 31 11.84 -22.24 5.88
N LEU A 32 12.13 -20.97 5.61
CA LEU A 32 11.81 -19.86 6.51
C LEU A 32 10.30 -19.65 6.61
N LEU A 33 9.60 -19.57 5.46
CA LEU A 33 8.14 -19.39 5.41
C LEU A 33 7.39 -20.49 6.19
N ASN A 34 7.87 -21.73 6.14
CA ASN A 34 7.28 -22.85 6.91
C ASN A 34 7.39 -22.67 8.44
N THR A 35 8.31 -21.82 8.91
CA THR A 35 8.46 -21.47 10.34
C THR A 35 7.71 -20.21 10.75
N VAL A 36 7.20 -19.44 9.78
CA VAL A 36 6.39 -18.24 10.02
C VAL A 36 5.00 -18.65 10.50
N LYS A 37 4.62 -18.19 11.69
CA LYS A 37 3.27 -18.41 12.25
C LYS A 37 2.35 -17.22 12.00
N VAL A 38 2.92 -16.02 12.09
CA VAL A 38 2.19 -14.77 11.98
C VAL A 38 2.75 -13.91 10.86
N PHE A 39 1.84 -13.40 10.05
CA PHE A 39 2.07 -12.38 9.03
C PHE A 39 1.43 -11.09 9.53
N ALA A 40 2.13 -9.97 9.35
CA ALA A 40 1.62 -8.66 9.72
C ALA A 40 1.81 -7.66 8.59
N GLY A 41 1.00 -6.63 8.56
CA GLY A 41 1.29 -5.49 7.70
C GLY A 41 0.35 -4.31 7.85
N ALA A 42 0.73 -3.22 7.19
CA ALA A 42 -0.03 -1.98 7.15
C ALA A 42 -0.21 -1.50 5.70
N SER A 43 -1.37 -0.96 5.34
CA SER A 43 -1.65 -0.43 3.99
C SER A 43 -1.27 -1.45 2.89
N ALA A 44 -0.49 -1.06 1.88
CA ALA A 44 0.03 -1.95 0.85
C ALA A 44 0.78 -3.19 1.39
N GLY A 45 1.52 -3.06 2.50
CA GLY A 45 2.16 -4.18 3.16
C GLY A 45 1.16 -5.21 3.70
N SER A 46 -0.03 -4.77 4.17
CA SER A 46 -1.08 -5.69 4.61
C SER A 46 -1.69 -6.50 3.45
N LEU A 47 -1.73 -5.92 2.24
CA LEU A 47 -2.16 -6.63 1.03
C LEU A 47 -1.17 -7.74 0.70
N VAL A 48 0.12 -7.42 0.63
CA VAL A 48 1.19 -8.39 0.33
C VAL A 48 1.26 -9.48 1.41
N ALA A 49 1.24 -9.10 2.69
CA ALA A 49 1.26 -10.03 3.81
C ALA A 49 0.15 -11.08 3.71
N THR A 50 -1.00 -10.69 3.17
CA THR A 50 -2.10 -11.61 3.01
C THR A 50 -1.98 -12.44 1.76
N VAL A 51 -1.67 -11.86 0.61
CA VAL A 51 -1.48 -12.68 -0.60
C VAL A 51 -0.43 -13.75 -0.31
N LEU A 52 0.68 -13.39 0.34
CA LEU A 52 1.70 -14.35 0.75
C LEU A 52 1.19 -15.45 1.71
N LEU A 53 0.25 -15.12 2.59
CA LEU A 53 -0.34 -16.06 3.56
C LEU A 53 -1.42 -16.95 2.93
N THR A 54 -2.29 -16.41 2.08
CA THR A 54 -3.52 -17.07 1.63
C THR A 54 -3.46 -17.57 0.18
N ALA A 55 -2.63 -16.95 -0.65
CA ALA A 55 -2.51 -17.22 -2.08
C ALA A 55 -1.09 -16.94 -2.58
N PRO A 56 -0.06 -17.64 -2.06
CA PRO A 56 1.34 -17.40 -2.45
C PRO A 56 1.60 -17.65 -3.94
N ASP A 57 0.83 -18.55 -4.56
CA ASP A 57 0.83 -18.78 -6.01
C ASP A 57 0.37 -17.57 -6.82
N LYS A 58 -0.39 -16.65 -6.19
CA LYS A 58 -0.94 -15.44 -6.81
C LYS A 58 -0.07 -14.19 -6.71
N ILE A 59 1.18 -14.33 -6.26
CA ILE A 59 2.09 -13.19 -6.10
C ILE A 59 2.46 -12.55 -7.44
N GLU A 60 2.64 -13.34 -8.50
CA GLU A 60 2.94 -12.80 -9.82
C GLU A 60 1.71 -12.11 -10.43
N GLU A 61 0.50 -12.68 -10.35
CA GLU A 61 -0.71 -11.95 -10.77
C GLU A 61 -0.94 -10.67 -9.95
N SER A 62 -0.60 -10.67 -8.66
CA SER A 62 -0.67 -9.48 -7.80
C SER A 62 0.30 -8.38 -8.25
N LYS A 63 1.47 -8.77 -8.77
CA LYS A 63 2.47 -7.86 -9.32
C LYS A 63 1.95 -7.20 -10.59
N ASP A 64 1.40 -8.00 -11.51
CA ASP A 64 0.85 -7.50 -12.77
C ASP A 64 -0.35 -6.58 -12.52
N PHE A 65 -1.22 -6.95 -11.57
CA PHE A 65 -2.31 -6.11 -11.11
C PHE A 65 -1.82 -4.76 -10.57
N LEU A 66 -0.82 -4.75 -9.67
CA LEU A 66 -0.28 -3.51 -9.10
C LEU A 66 0.35 -2.61 -10.18
N TYR A 67 1.03 -3.19 -11.18
CA TYR A 67 1.56 -2.43 -12.30
C TYR A 67 0.46 -1.80 -13.14
N ALA A 68 -0.53 -2.59 -13.57
CA ALA A 68 -1.68 -2.11 -14.34
C ALA A 68 -2.43 -1.00 -13.58
N PHE A 69 -2.65 -1.21 -12.29
CA PHE A 69 -3.25 -0.25 -11.38
C PHE A 69 -2.47 1.07 -11.28
N SER A 70 -1.14 1.01 -11.16
CA SER A 70 -0.28 2.19 -11.06
C SER A 70 -0.16 2.95 -12.39
N GLU A 71 -0.18 2.24 -13.52
CA GLU A 71 -0.26 2.82 -14.86
C GLU A 71 -1.60 3.55 -15.07
N ASP A 72 -2.72 2.90 -14.75
CA ASP A 72 -4.05 3.51 -14.87
C ASP A 72 -4.23 4.69 -13.93
N PHE A 73 -3.70 4.60 -12.71
CA PHE A 73 -3.65 5.73 -11.79
C PHE A 73 -2.92 6.90 -12.44
N ARG A 74 -1.67 6.73 -12.89
CA ARG A 74 -0.88 7.80 -13.51
C ARG A 74 -1.53 8.42 -14.75
N LYS A 75 -2.11 7.60 -15.64
CA LYS A 75 -2.79 8.07 -16.85
C LYS A 75 -4.02 8.93 -16.55
N ARG A 76 -4.74 8.61 -15.47
CA ARG A 76 -6.01 9.25 -15.11
C ARG A 76 -5.88 10.36 -14.06
N PHE A 77 -4.71 10.49 -13.43
CA PHE A 77 -4.39 11.53 -12.44
C PHE A 77 -3.59 12.77 -12.94
N PRO A 78 -3.62 13.22 -14.21
CA PRO A 78 -3.06 14.52 -14.55
C PRO A 78 -4.04 15.63 -14.12
N GLY A 79 -3.90 16.10 -12.88
CA GLY A 79 -4.24 17.47 -12.48
C GLY A 79 -5.70 17.83 -12.17
N VAL A 80 -6.73 17.08 -12.57
CA VAL A 80 -8.13 17.43 -12.23
C VAL A 80 -8.93 16.19 -11.89
N VAL A 81 -9.44 16.15 -10.65
CA VAL A 81 -10.33 15.10 -10.13
C VAL A 81 -11.56 15.01 -11.04
N LYS A 82 -11.60 14.03 -11.95
CA LYS A 82 -12.84 13.65 -12.64
C LYS A 82 -13.64 12.74 -11.70
N PRO A 83 -14.86 13.11 -11.28
CA PRO A 83 -15.63 12.42 -10.25
C PRO A 83 -16.24 11.06 -10.68
N ARG A 84 -15.75 10.45 -11.76
CA ARG A 84 -16.33 9.23 -12.37
C ARG A 84 -15.44 7.98 -12.31
N TYR A 85 -14.22 8.07 -11.80
CA TYR A 85 -13.36 6.90 -11.66
C TYR A 85 -13.24 6.51 -10.19
N ASP A 86 -13.98 5.47 -9.81
CA ASP A 86 -13.86 4.87 -8.48
C ASP A 86 -12.65 3.93 -8.47
N PHE A 87 -11.49 4.51 -8.21
CA PHE A 87 -10.23 3.79 -8.04
C PHE A 87 -10.32 2.72 -6.94
N MET A 88 -11.13 2.97 -5.91
CA MET A 88 -11.31 2.03 -4.81
C MET A 88 -12.13 0.82 -5.23
N LYS A 89 -13.11 1.01 -6.10
CA LYS A 89 -13.84 -0.10 -6.73
C LYS A 89 -12.90 -0.96 -7.58
N TYR A 90 -12.07 -0.38 -8.43
CA TYR A 90 -11.11 -1.14 -9.23
C TYR A 90 -10.08 -1.89 -8.36
N LEU A 91 -9.59 -1.26 -7.28
CA LEU A 91 -8.71 -1.91 -6.31
C LEU A 91 -9.40 -3.10 -5.63
N ARG A 92 -10.66 -2.91 -5.20
CA ARG A 92 -11.46 -3.94 -4.56
C ARG A 92 -11.65 -5.14 -5.48
N GLU A 93 -12.10 -4.91 -6.72
CA GLU A 93 -12.35 -5.97 -7.70
C GLU A 93 -11.09 -6.78 -7.98
N GLY A 94 -9.92 -6.14 -8.09
CA GLY A 94 -8.64 -6.84 -8.24
C GLY A 94 -8.27 -7.70 -7.04
N ILE A 95 -8.45 -7.18 -5.82
CA ILE A 95 -8.19 -7.96 -4.59
C ILE A 95 -9.17 -9.13 -4.46
N GLU A 96 -10.44 -8.92 -4.80
CA GLU A 96 -11.46 -9.97 -4.85
C GLU A 96 -11.09 -11.04 -5.89
N ALA A 97 -10.52 -10.69 -7.04
CA ALA A 97 -10.07 -11.67 -8.02
C ALA A 97 -8.85 -12.50 -7.55
N ILE A 98 -7.96 -11.89 -6.76
CA ILE A 98 -6.71 -12.54 -6.29
C ILE A 98 -6.95 -13.44 -5.07
N LEU A 99 -7.76 -13.01 -4.11
CA LEU A 99 -7.91 -13.72 -2.84
C LEU A 99 -8.87 -14.91 -2.96
N PRO A 100 -8.57 -16.05 -2.31
CA PRO A 100 -9.47 -17.20 -2.28
C PRO A 100 -10.71 -16.93 -1.41
N ALA A 101 -11.77 -17.72 -1.60
CA ALA A 101 -13.03 -17.58 -0.86
C ALA A 101 -12.86 -17.70 0.67
N GLN A 102 -12.02 -18.63 1.09
CA GLN A 102 -11.68 -18.93 2.49
C GLN A 102 -10.53 -18.07 3.05
N ALA A 103 -10.16 -16.97 2.39
CA ALA A 103 -9.02 -16.14 2.81
C ALA A 103 -9.13 -15.63 4.26
N HIS A 104 -10.35 -15.34 4.73
CA HIS A 104 -10.63 -14.87 6.09
C HIS A 104 -10.37 -15.95 7.14
N GLU A 105 -10.73 -17.20 6.86
CA GLU A 105 -10.45 -18.35 7.73
C GLU A 105 -8.95 -18.64 7.83
N ILE A 106 -8.22 -18.59 6.70
CA ILE A 106 -6.76 -18.79 6.68
C ILE A 106 -6.04 -17.66 7.44
N ALA A 107 -6.57 -16.44 7.35
CA ALA A 107 -6.03 -15.25 7.99
C ALA A 107 -6.32 -15.18 9.49
N GLU A 108 -7.32 -15.90 10.00
CA GLU A 108 -7.74 -15.89 11.40
C GLU A 108 -6.55 -16.18 12.33
N LYS A 109 -6.23 -15.19 13.20
CA LYS A 109 -5.10 -15.22 14.16
C LYS A 109 -3.72 -15.46 13.55
N ARG A 110 -3.61 -15.43 12.22
CA ARG A 110 -2.35 -15.59 11.47
C ARG A 110 -1.97 -14.33 10.71
N LEU A 111 -2.94 -13.46 10.42
CA LEU A 111 -2.73 -12.15 9.83
C LEU A 111 -3.00 -11.06 10.86
N TYR A 112 -2.11 -10.09 10.97
CA TYR A 112 -2.30 -8.90 11.81
C TYR A 112 -2.22 -7.65 10.93
N VAL A 113 -3.33 -6.94 10.83
CA VAL A 113 -3.42 -5.71 10.04
C VAL A 113 -3.35 -4.53 11.00
N SER A 114 -2.38 -3.63 10.79
CA SER A 114 -2.27 -2.37 11.52
C SER A 114 -3.16 -1.31 10.89
N ILE A 115 -3.99 -0.69 11.73
CA ILE A 115 -5.04 0.22 11.31
C ILE A 115 -5.07 1.42 12.23
N THR A 116 -4.91 2.60 11.65
CA THR A 116 -5.08 3.85 12.39
C THR A 116 -6.54 4.26 12.39
N ASN A 117 -7.11 4.43 13.58
CA ASN A 117 -8.42 5.06 13.74
C ASN A 117 -8.27 6.56 13.45
N SER A 118 -8.97 7.07 12.44
CA SER A 118 -8.85 8.49 12.08
C SER A 118 -9.48 9.45 13.09
N LYS A 119 -10.40 8.98 13.93
CA LYS A 119 -11.07 9.83 14.91
C LYS A 119 -10.26 9.93 16.20
N SER A 120 -9.70 8.80 16.67
CA SER A 120 -8.87 8.79 17.88
C SER A 120 -7.37 8.94 17.62
N ILE A 121 -6.92 8.83 16.35
CA ILE A 121 -5.50 8.81 15.93
C ILE A 121 -4.73 7.58 16.48
N GLU A 122 -5.40 6.70 17.20
CA GLU A 122 -4.80 5.50 17.78
C GLU A 122 -4.62 4.40 16.75
N ASN A 123 -3.54 3.64 16.90
CA ASN A 123 -3.31 2.43 16.12
C ASN A 123 -3.97 1.21 16.79
N CYS A 124 -4.65 0.39 16.00
CA CYS A 124 -5.18 -0.89 16.43
C CYS A 124 -4.70 -2.01 15.48
N LEU A 125 -4.38 -3.16 16.06
CA LEU A 125 -4.08 -4.38 15.32
C LEU A 125 -5.33 -5.25 15.26
N VAL A 126 -5.73 -5.64 14.05
CA VAL A 126 -6.86 -6.54 13.82
C VAL A 126 -6.34 -7.86 13.27
N SER A 127 -6.78 -8.96 13.87
CA SER A 127 -6.36 -10.32 13.49
C SER A 127 -7.48 -11.33 13.34
N SER A 128 -8.73 -10.88 13.48
CA SER A 128 -9.92 -11.70 13.27
C SER A 128 -10.83 -11.04 12.25
N PHE A 129 -11.44 -11.85 11.38
CA PHE A 129 -12.24 -11.41 10.26
C PHE A 129 -13.46 -12.33 10.11
N ALA A 130 -14.67 -11.80 10.27
CA ALA A 130 -15.91 -12.57 10.23
C ALA A 130 -16.29 -13.01 8.81
N SER A 131 -15.79 -12.32 7.78
CA SER A 131 -15.99 -12.72 6.38
C SER A 131 -14.84 -12.30 5.47
N ARG A 132 -14.82 -12.83 4.25
CA ARG A 132 -13.88 -12.42 3.19
C ARG A 132 -14.06 -10.95 2.84
N GLU A 133 -15.29 -10.47 2.78
CA GLU A 133 -15.62 -9.08 2.50
C GLU A 133 -15.11 -8.17 3.63
N GLU A 134 -15.22 -8.60 4.89
CA GLU A 134 -14.64 -7.88 6.01
C GLU A 134 -13.12 -7.80 5.90
N LEU A 135 -12.46 -8.92 5.60
CA LEU A 135 -11.02 -8.97 5.37
C LEU A 135 -10.57 -7.98 4.28
N ILE A 136 -11.27 -7.96 3.14
CA ILE A 136 -10.98 -7.07 2.01
C ILE A 136 -11.25 -5.62 2.40
N LYS A 137 -12.42 -5.33 2.98
CA LYS A 137 -12.81 -4.00 3.42
C LYS A 137 -11.83 -3.44 4.44
N ARG A 138 -11.38 -4.24 5.40
CA ARG A 138 -10.46 -3.78 6.45
C ARG A 138 -9.09 -3.38 5.89
N ARG A 139 -8.64 -4.01 4.80
CA ARG A 139 -7.44 -3.57 4.05
C ARG A 139 -7.67 -2.39 3.13
N LEU A 140 -8.81 -2.35 2.47
CA LEU A 140 -9.16 -1.18 1.65
C LEU A 140 -9.17 0.06 2.54
N ILE A 141 -9.76 0.00 3.74
CA ILE A 141 -9.80 1.12 4.70
C ILE A 141 -8.39 1.56 5.15
N THR A 142 -7.44 0.62 5.35
CA THR A 142 -6.05 0.99 5.68
C THR A 142 -5.33 1.61 4.48
N SER A 143 -5.68 1.23 3.25
CA SER A 143 -5.15 1.84 2.04
C SER A 143 -5.83 3.17 1.67
N GLU A 144 -7.12 3.35 1.94
CA GLU A 144 -7.94 4.51 1.58
C GLU A 144 -7.49 5.78 2.31
N LYS A 145 -7.23 5.68 3.61
CA LYS A 145 -6.80 6.85 4.40
C LYS A 145 -5.34 7.18 4.18
N VAL A 146 -4.52 6.19 3.88
CA VAL A 146 -3.14 6.40 3.40
C VAL A 146 -3.20 7.05 2.03
N LEU A 147 -4.09 6.63 1.13
CA LEU A 147 -4.23 7.25 -0.19
C LEU A 147 -4.76 8.68 -0.07
N HIS A 148 -5.72 8.99 0.80
CA HIS A 148 -6.19 10.37 0.98
C HIS A 148 -5.12 11.26 1.63
N PHE A 149 -4.33 10.72 2.57
CA PHE A 149 -3.19 11.41 3.18
C PHE A 149 -2.01 11.57 2.19
N PHE A 150 -1.74 10.56 1.36
CA PHE A 150 -0.71 10.61 0.31
C PHE A 150 -1.15 11.45 -0.88
N ILE A 151 -2.42 11.43 -1.27
CA ILE A 151 -2.97 12.32 -2.29
C ILE A 151 -2.86 13.76 -1.76
N ASP A 152 -3.34 14.08 -0.56
CA ASP A 152 -3.24 15.46 -0.07
C ASP A 152 -1.78 15.91 0.18
N THR A 153 -0.91 15.06 0.72
CA THR A 153 0.49 15.41 1.03
C THR A 153 1.41 15.32 -0.19
N THR A 154 1.33 14.26 -1.00
CA THR A 154 2.16 14.08 -2.20
C THR A 154 1.67 14.97 -3.33
N ILE A 155 0.37 15.23 -3.52
CA ILE A 155 -0.08 16.20 -4.53
C ILE A 155 0.25 17.61 -4.10
N ARG A 156 0.10 18.01 -2.83
CA ARG A 156 0.58 19.34 -2.40
C ARG A 156 2.08 19.48 -2.56
N THR A 157 2.86 18.43 -2.26
CA THR A 157 4.32 18.47 -2.39
C THR A 157 4.75 18.41 -3.85
N PHE A 158 4.10 17.61 -4.69
CA PHE A 158 4.36 17.49 -6.13
C PHE A 158 3.91 18.74 -6.89
N ILE A 159 2.72 19.28 -6.62
CA ILE A 159 2.29 20.58 -7.15
C ILE A 159 3.23 21.69 -6.68
N LYS A 160 3.62 21.75 -5.39
CA LYS A 160 4.61 22.76 -4.96
C LYS A 160 5.96 22.60 -5.64
N LYS A 161 6.42 21.36 -5.86
CA LYS A 161 7.72 21.11 -6.52
C LYS A 161 7.66 21.42 -8.01
N THR A 162 6.60 21.02 -8.70
CA THR A 162 6.38 21.31 -10.12
C THR A 162 6.09 22.80 -10.36
N VAL A 163 5.35 23.50 -9.49
CA VAL A 163 5.14 24.96 -9.58
C VAL A 163 6.43 25.74 -9.28
N CYS A 164 7.24 25.30 -8.31
CA CYS A 164 8.57 25.88 -8.10
C CYS A 164 9.52 25.62 -9.28
N GLU A 165 9.47 24.43 -9.90
CA GLU A 165 10.30 24.10 -11.06
C GLU A 165 9.85 24.84 -12.34
N THR A 166 8.55 25.06 -12.55
CA THR A 166 8.05 25.85 -13.68
C THR A 166 8.30 27.34 -13.54
N ASN A 167 8.38 27.87 -12.31
CA ASN A 167 8.77 29.26 -12.06
C ASN A 167 10.30 29.46 -12.04
N PHE A 168 11.10 28.39 -12.18
CA PHE A 168 12.56 28.46 -12.30
C PHE A 168 13.05 28.44 -13.75
N LEU A 169 12.18 28.14 -14.71
CA LEU A 169 12.51 28.04 -16.14
C LEU A 169 11.90 29.19 -16.99
N GLY A 170 11.19 30.13 -16.36
CA GLY A 170 10.83 31.41 -16.94
C GLY A 170 11.49 32.52 -16.12
N ASP A 171 12.14 33.45 -16.80
CA ASP A 171 12.80 34.65 -16.27
C ASP A 171 14.24 34.45 -15.76
N HIS A 172 15.14 34.28 -16.74
CA HIS A 172 16.46 34.90 -16.65
C HIS A 172 16.25 36.42 -16.56
N GLU A 173 16.30 36.98 -15.35
CA GLU A 173 17.03 38.21 -15.03
C GLU A 173 16.88 38.60 -13.55
N HIS A 174 18.02 38.93 -12.94
CA HIS A 174 18.23 39.50 -11.60
C HIS A 174 18.11 38.56 -10.39
N GLY A 175 19.20 38.51 -9.62
CA GLY A 175 19.42 37.58 -8.54
C GLY A 175 18.83 38.00 -7.20
N GLU A 176 18.74 37.02 -6.28
CA GLU A 176 19.29 37.05 -4.93
C GLU A 176 18.95 35.75 -4.19
N SER A 177 19.97 35.17 -3.54
CA SER A 177 19.88 34.42 -2.28
C SER A 177 18.89 33.23 -2.17
N CYS A 178 19.41 32.04 -2.47
CA CYS A 178 18.91 30.77 -1.93
C CYS A 178 19.23 30.69 -0.42
N PHE A 179 18.23 30.67 0.46
CA PHE A 179 18.42 30.38 1.89
C PHE A 179 17.23 29.66 2.53
N LEU A 180 17.59 28.82 3.51
CA LEU A 180 16.80 28.18 4.58
C LEU A 180 16.22 26.80 4.26
N GLN A 181 16.93 25.72 4.61
CA GLN A 181 17.22 25.15 5.95
C GLN A 181 16.25 24.02 6.31
N SER A 182 16.79 22.81 6.28
CA SER A 182 16.40 21.68 7.13
C SER A 182 16.31 22.14 8.59
N LYS A 183 15.23 21.79 9.31
CA LYS A 183 15.20 21.68 10.78
C LYS A 183 14.01 20.84 11.25
N ASN A 184 14.35 19.64 11.73
CA ASN A 184 13.90 18.93 12.95
C ASN A 184 12.47 19.21 13.49
N PHE A 185 11.60 18.19 13.53
CA PHE A 185 11.43 17.20 14.63
C PHE A 185 10.55 16.04 14.14
#